data_AF-A0AAV2FG93-F1
#
_entry.id   AF-A0AAV2FG93-F1
#
_cell.length_a   1.000
_cell.length_b   1.000
_cell.length_c   1.000
_cell.angle_alpha   90.00
_cell.angle_beta   90.00
_cell.angle_gamma   90.00
#
_symmetry.space_group_name_H-M   'P 1'
#
loop_
_entity.id
_entity.type
_entity.pdbx_description
1 polymer ?
#
loop_
_entity_poly.entity_id
_entity_poly.type
_entity_poly.pdbx_seq_one_letter_code
_entity_poly.pdbx_strand_id
1 'polypeptide(L)'
;MAKRGLEICDMKIHTAMNDLNRSVAEIDKFDPATGDKSIDNLKTWLEATLTFQEVCVDAFANTTGPDGHKMREILTLSGMAACNCLAMVDGWTRIMQKTNPSAAAPHRRLLGGGASTGTNDFPGWVTPTQRKLLASAPADIKPDITVAQDGSGQFKTINDAIKSIGANYKVPFVIYIKAGVYNEQVIIRNELVGIMFIGDGPNNTRITGNKNYRDGFQTQDTPTVAVLAPGFIAKDMGFENTAGPEGFQVVAFLTQSDYSVYYNCQFHGYQDTLCPLAYRQFYRDCVISVPSTLSSVSLAPFSRTAP
;
A
#
# COMPACT_ATOMS: atom_id res chain seq x y z
N MET A 1 20.68 -15.06 -10.61
CA MET A 1 19.65 -14.07 -10.98
C MET A 1 18.27 -14.72 -11.12
N ALA A 2 18.10 -15.78 -11.93
CA ALA A 2 16.80 -16.43 -12.15
C ALA A 2 16.08 -16.96 -10.88
N LYS A 3 16.80 -17.60 -9.94
CA LYS A 3 16.22 -18.15 -8.70
C LYS A 3 15.49 -17.11 -7.84
N ARG A 4 16.03 -15.89 -7.77
CA ARG A 4 15.48 -14.83 -6.91
C ARG A 4 14.34 -14.06 -7.60
N GLY A 5 14.44 -13.84 -8.92
CA GLY A 5 13.31 -13.42 -9.76
C GLY A 5 12.10 -14.33 -9.61
N LEU A 6 12.35 -15.63 -9.48
CA LEU A 6 11.33 -16.64 -9.22
C LEU A 6 10.70 -16.50 -7.81
N GLU A 7 11.49 -16.30 -6.75
CA GLU A 7 10.96 -16.11 -5.38
C GLU A 7 10.03 -14.89 -5.27
N ILE A 8 10.42 -13.79 -5.92
CA ILE A 8 9.62 -12.56 -5.97
C ILE A 8 8.32 -12.82 -6.70
N CYS A 9 8.43 -13.41 -7.88
CA CYS A 9 7.28 -13.65 -8.71
C CYS A 9 6.33 -14.67 -8.08
N ASP A 10 6.86 -15.67 -7.39
CA ASP A 10 6.08 -16.64 -6.61
C ASP A 10 5.23 -15.96 -5.54
N MET A 11 5.80 -15.05 -4.75
CA MET A 11 5.05 -14.27 -3.75
C MET A 11 3.93 -13.42 -4.40
N LYS A 12 4.24 -12.75 -5.51
CA LYS A 12 3.29 -11.88 -6.22
C LYS A 12 2.18 -12.68 -6.90
N ILE A 13 2.50 -13.82 -7.50
CA ILE A 13 1.54 -14.75 -8.10
C ILE A 13 0.61 -15.33 -7.04
N HIS A 14 1.13 -15.77 -5.88
CA HIS A 14 0.27 -16.26 -4.80
C HIS A 14 -0.72 -15.18 -4.31
N THR A 15 -0.28 -13.92 -4.26
CA THR A 15 -1.16 -12.79 -3.92
C THR A 15 -2.22 -12.57 -5.01
N ALA A 16 -1.80 -12.54 -6.28
CA ALA A 16 -2.70 -12.40 -7.42
C ALA A 16 -3.76 -13.53 -7.48
N MET A 17 -3.35 -14.77 -7.21
CA MET A 17 -4.27 -15.91 -7.15
C MET A 17 -5.30 -15.75 -6.03
N ASN A 18 -4.90 -15.25 -4.86
CA ASN A 18 -5.83 -14.95 -3.79
C ASN A 18 -6.84 -13.87 -4.17
N ASP A 19 -6.39 -12.82 -4.87
CA ASP A 19 -7.27 -11.76 -5.38
C ASP A 19 -8.24 -12.24 -6.46
N LEU A 20 -7.79 -13.12 -7.36
CA LEU A 20 -8.68 -13.78 -8.31
C LEU A 20 -9.72 -14.68 -7.63
N ASN A 21 -9.31 -15.47 -6.64
CA ASN A 21 -10.24 -16.30 -5.86
C ASN A 21 -11.29 -15.46 -5.11
N ARG A 22 -10.86 -14.32 -4.54
CA ARG A 22 -11.77 -13.35 -3.92
C ARG A 22 -12.72 -12.74 -4.94
N SER A 23 -12.24 -12.44 -6.14
CA SER A 23 -13.06 -11.90 -7.23
C SER A 23 -14.16 -12.88 -7.64
N VAL A 24 -13.83 -14.16 -7.81
CA VAL A 24 -14.83 -15.21 -8.09
C VAL A 24 -15.87 -15.31 -6.97
N ALA A 25 -15.42 -15.36 -5.72
CA ALA A 25 -16.32 -15.46 -4.57
C ALA A 25 -17.22 -14.23 -4.37
N GLU A 26 -16.79 -13.06 -4.85
CA GLU A 26 -17.57 -11.82 -4.82
C GLU A 26 -18.64 -11.81 -5.93
N ILE A 27 -18.31 -12.35 -7.11
CA ILE A 27 -19.27 -12.54 -8.21
C ILE A 27 -20.38 -13.50 -7.79
N ASP A 28 -20.07 -14.58 -7.07
CA ASP A 28 -21.06 -15.54 -6.56
C ASP A 28 -22.07 -14.89 -5.59
N LYS A 29 -21.66 -13.81 -4.91
CA LYS A 29 -22.48 -13.08 -3.94
C LYS A 29 -23.12 -11.83 -4.52
N PHE A 30 -22.98 -11.62 -5.83
CA PHE A 30 -23.42 -10.40 -6.48
C PHE A 30 -24.93 -10.24 -6.38
N ASP A 31 -25.36 -9.18 -5.70
CA ASP A 31 -26.75 -8.73 -5.66
C ASP A 31 -26.88 -7.44 -6.48
N PRO A 32 -27.74 -7.41 -7.51
CA PRO A 32 -28.02 -6.20 -8.30
C PRO A 32 -28.36 -4.96 -7.46
N ALA A 33 -28.85 -5.12 -6.23
CA ALA A 33 -29.16 -4.01 -5.32
C ALA A 33 -27.94 -3.43 -4.57
N THR A 34 -26.84 -4.17 -4.43
CA THR A 34 -25.59 -3.73 -3.74
C THR A 34 -24.38 -3.66 -4.67
N GLY A 35 -24.63 -3.82 -5.99
CA GLY A 35 -23.62 -4.12 -7.01
C GLY A 35 -22.43 -3.16 -7.12
N ASP A 36 -22.57 -1.89 -6.73
CA ASP A 36 -21.49 -0.90 -6.82
C ASP A 36 -20.25 -1.27 -5.99
N LYS A 37 -20.44 -1.74 -4.75
CA LYS A 37 -19.31 -2.08 -3.87
C LYS A 37 -18.57 -3.33 -4.34
N SER A 38 -19.31 -4.33 -4.83
CA SER A 38 -18.73 -5.55 -5.36
C SER A 38 -17.99 -5.29 -6.68
N ILE A 39 -18.51 -4.42 -7.54
CA ILE A 39 -17.80 -3.98 -8.76
C ILE A 39 -16.50 -3.25 -8.42
N ASP A 40 -16.52 -2.32 -7.46
CA ASP A 40 -15.31 -1.60 -7.03
C ASP A 40 -14.25 -2.55 -6.46
N ASN A 41 -14.66 -3.56 -5.69
CA ASN A 41 -13.77 -4.61 -5.20
C ASN A 41 -13.15 -5.41 -6.36
N LEU A 42 -13.97 -5.85 -7.32
CA LEU A 42 -13.51 -6.61 -8.48
C LEU A 42 -12.46 -5.83 -9.29
N LYS A 43 -12.73 -4.56 -9.59
CA LYS A 43 -11.78 -3.70 -10.30
C LYS A 43 -10.47 -3.60 -9.53
N THR A 44 -10.55 -3.29 -8.24
CA THR A 44 -9.38 -3.15 -7.37
C THR A 44 -8.49 -4.41 -7.37
N TRP A 45 -9.09 -5.59 -7.26
CA TRP A 45 -8.36 -6.86 -7.21
C TRP A 45 -7.79 -7.29 -8.59
N LEU A 46 -8.50 -7.00 -9.67
CA LEU A 46 -8.02 -7.26 -11.03
C LEU A 46 -6.88 -6.31 -11.42
N GLU A 47 -6.98 -5.02 -11.09
CA GLU A 47 -5.90 -4.04 -11.27
C GLU A 47 -4.65 -4.39 -10.44
N ALA A 48 -4.84 -4.85 -9.21
CA ALA A 48 -3.73 -5.35 -8.38
C ALA A 48 -3.07 -6.59 -9.01
N THR A 49 -3.87 -7.53 -9.54
CA THR A 49 -3.37 -8.73 -10.24
C THR A 49 -2.50 -8.35 -11.44
N LEU A 50 -2.92 -7.37 -12.24
CA LEU A 50 -2.13 -6.85 -13.36
C LEU A 50 -0.81 -6.25 -12.89
N THR A 51 -0.86 -5.44 -11.83
CA THR A 51 0.34 -4.82 -11.25
C THR A 51 1.33 -5.88 -10.78
N PHE A 52 0.86 -6.96 -10.14
CA PHE A 52 1.71 -8.07 -9.71
C PHE A 52 2.35 -8.84 -10.86
N GLN A 53 1.63 -8.99 -11.98
CA GLN A 53 2.17 -9.61 -13.19
C GLN A 53 3.25 -8.73 -13.84
N GLU A 54 3.07 -7.40 -13.85
CA GLU A 54 4.10 -6.46 -14.33
C GLU A 54 5.37 -6.54 -13.47
N VAL A 55 5.24 -6.52 -12.14
CA VAL A 55 6.36 -6.70 -11.21
C VAL A 55 7.10 -8.02 -11.48
N CYS A 56 6.36 -9.10 -11.72
CA CYS A 56 6.91 -10.39 -12.11
C CYS A 56 7.71 -10.29 -13.43
N VAL A 57 7.15 -9.67 -14.47
CA VAL A 57 7.82 -9.50 -15.77
C VAL A 57 9.12 -8.71 -15.61
N ASP A 58 9.08 -7.62 -14.85
CA ASP A 58 10.24 -6.77 -14.57
C ASP A 58 11.33 -7.52 -13.79
N ALA A 59 10.95 -8.41 -12.87
CA ALA A 59 11.90 -9.26 -12.13
C ALA A 59 12.72 -10.17 -13.06
N PHE A 60 12.22 -10.50 -14.25
CA PHE A 60 12.92 -11.28 -15.26
C PHE A 60 13.55 -10.44 -16.38
N ALA A 61 13.47 -9.10 -16.36
CA ALA A 61 14.00 -8.24 -17.43
C ALA A 61 15.50 -8.51 -17.73
N ASN A 62 16.30 -8.68 -16.68
CA ASN A 62 17.74 -8.91 -16.78
C ASN A 62 18.15 -10.40 -16.85
N THR A 63 17.19 -11.32 -16.87
CA THR A 63 17.48 -12.77 -16.99
C THR A 63 17.68 -13.13 -18.47
N THR A 64 18.93 -13.25 -18.89
CA THR A 64 19.29 -13.67 -20.26
C THR A 64 19.28 -15.20 -20.38
N GLY A 65 18.36 -15.73 -21.16
CA GLY A 65 18.25 -17.16 -21.45
C GLY A 65 16.87 -17.56 -21.97
N PRO A 66 16.73 -18.70 -22.66
CA PRO A 66 15.47 -19.15 -23.25
C PRO A 66 14.36 -19.29 -22.20
N ASP A 67 14.71 -19.68 -20.97
CA ASP A 67 13.74 -19.82 -19.88
C ASP A 67 13.22 -18.48 -19.37
N GLY A 68 14.05 -17.42 -19.37
CA GLY A 68 13.61 -16.07 -19.02
C GLY A 68 12.64 -15.48 -20.04
N HIS A 69 12.87 -15.74 -21.33
CA HIS A 69 11.94 -15.33 -22.39
C HIS A 69 10.60 -16.07 -22.29
N LYS A 70 10.62 -17.39 -22.11
CA LYS A 70 9.39 -18.19 -21.93
C LYS A 70 8.59 -17.74 -20.71
N MET A 71 9.26 -17.47 -19.59
CA MET A 71 8.58 -17.00 -18.38
C MET A 71 7.89 -15.64 -18.59
N ARG A 72 8.58 -14.68 -19.22
CA ARG A 72 7.97 -13.38 -19.56
C ARG A 72 6.79 -13.50 -20.52
N GLU A 73 6.86 -14.41 -21.49
CA GLU A 73 5.76 -14.70 -22.41
C GLU A 73 4.54 -15.26 -21.67
N ILE A 74 4.74 -16.26 -20.79
CA ILE A 74 3.67 -16.84 -19.96
C ILE A 74 3.03 -15.78 -19.06
N LEU A 75 3.85 -14.95 -18.41
CA LEU A 75 3.36 -13.87 -17.55
C LEU A 75 2.56 -12.84 -18.33
N THR A 76 3.03 -12.44 -19.52
CA THR A 76 2.30 -11.53 -20.42
C THR A 76 0.96 -12.12 -20.86
N LEU A 77 0.92 -13.42 -21.19
CA LEU A 77 -0.33 -14.12 -21.51
C LEU A 77 -1.31 -14.09 -20.33
N SER A 78 -0.83 -14.35 -19.11
CA SER A 78 -1.65 -14.26 -17.91
C SER A 78 -2.16 -12.83 -17.65
N GLY A 79 -1.34 -11.81 -17.98
CA GLY A 79 -1.73 -10.40 -17.94
C GLY A 79 -2.84 -10.04 -18.90
N MET A 80 -2.76 -10.53 -20.14
CA MET A 80 -3.84 -10.33 -21.11
C MET A 80 -5.18 -10.94 -20.65
N ALA A 81 -5.16 -12.08 -19.95
CA ALA A 81 -6.37 -12.67 -19.38
C ALA A 81 -6.99 -11.78 -18.28
N ALA A 82 -6.17 -11.27 -17.36
CA ALA A 82 -6.63 -10.34 -16.32
C ALA A 82 -7.17 -9.02 -16.92
N CYS A 83 -6.54 -8.50 -17.97
CA CYS A 83 -7.03 -7.33 -18.72
C CYS A 83 -8.41 -7.59 -19.35
N ASN A 84 -8.63 -8.78 -19.94
CA ASN A 84 -9.92 -9.14 -20.50
C ASN A 84 -11.01 -9.19 -19.41
N CYS A 85 -10.71 -9.77 -18.25
CA CYS A 85 -11.63 -9.78 -17.11
C CYS A 85 -11.97 -8.36 -16.64
N LEU A 86 -10.97 -7.48 -16.53
CA LEU A 86 -11.20 -6.08 -16.15
C LEU A 86 -12.07 -5.35 -17.17
N ALA A 87 -11.81 -5.52 -18.47
CA ALA A 87 -12.63 -4.95 -19.54
C ALA A 87 -14.09 -5.44 -19.50
N MET A 88 -14.32 -6.71 -19.12
CA MET A 88 -15.67 -7.24 -18.92
C MET A 88 -16.38 -6.55 -17.73
N VAL A 89 -15.67 -6.36 -16.60
CA VAL A 89 -16.21 -5.65 -15.43
C VAL A 89 -16.52 -4.18 -15.75
N ASP A 90 -15.67 -3.52 -16.53
CA ASP A 90 -15.93 -2.15 -17.01
C ASP A 90 -17.12 -2.07 -17.96
N GLY A 91 -17.22 -3.01 -18.91
CA GLY A 91 -18.38 -3.13 -19.79
C GLY A 91 -19.68 -3.30 -19.01
N TRP A 92 -19.67 -4.15 -17.97
CA TRP A 92 -20.81 -4.34 -17.07
C TRP A 92 -21.15 -3.07 -16.28
N THR A 93 -20.15 -2.37 -15.74
CA THR A 93 -20.34 -1.10 -15.04
C THR A 93 -21.07 -0.08 -15.94
N ARG A 94 -20.68 0.01 -17.21
CA ARG A 94 -21.32 0.88 -18.20
C ARG A 94 -22.76 0.47 -18.53
N ILE A 95 -23.08 -0.83 -18.49
CA ILE A 95 -24.46 -1.33 -18.67
C ILE A 95 -25.31 -0.94 -17.47
N MET A 96 -24.84 -1.16 -16.25
CA MET A 96 -25.56 -0.81 -15.01
C MET A 96 -25.84 0.69 -14.90
N GLN A 97 -24.87 1.53 -15.28
CA GLN A 97 -25.04 2.98 -15.35
C GLN A 97 -26.19 3.40 -16.29
N LYS A 98 -26.40 2.67 -17.39
CA LYS A 98 -27.47 2.95 -18.35
C LYS A 98 -28.84 2.45 -17.90
N THR A 99 -28.89 1.34 -17.16
CA THR A 99 -30.16 0.71 -16.75
C THR A 99 -30.69 1.22 -15.41
N ASN A 100 -29.82 1.74 -14.53
CA ASN A 100 -30.23 2.29 -13.24
C ASN A 100 -29.39 3.53 -12.86
N PRO A 101 -29.71 4.72 -13.41
CA PRO A 101 -28.90 5.94 -13.24
C PRO A 101 -28.82 6.42 -11.78
N SER A 102 -29.76 6.00 -10.92
CA SER A 102 -29.79 6.32 -9.49
C SER A 102 -28.86 5.44 -8.64
N ALA A 103 -28.54 4.24 -9.13
CA ALA A 103 -27.66 3.30 -8.43
C ALA A 103 -26.18 3.64 -8.67
N ALA A 104 -25.86 4.28 -9.79
CA ALA A 104 -24.49 4.53 -10.24
C ALA A 104 -24.10 6.01 -10.23
N ALA A 105 -24.52 6.77 -9.21
CA ALA A 105 -23.94 8.09 -8.99
C ALA A 105 -22.46 7.88 -8.65
N PRO A 106 -21.51 8.28 -9.52
CA PRO A 106 -20.11 8.07 -9.21
C PRO A 106 -19.78 8.99 -8.04
N HIS A 107 -19.41 8.43 -6.89
CA HIS A 107 -18.60 9.15 -5.92
C HIS A 107 -17.18 9.36 -6.46
N ARG A 108 -17.05 9.85 -7.69
CA ARG A 108 -15.83 10.51 -8.15
C ARG A 108 -15.82 11.89 -7.50
N ARG A 109 -15.59 11.93 -6.18
CA ARG A 109 -15.23 13.18 -5.51
C ARG A 109 -13.84 13.56 -6.04
N LEU A 110 -13.83 14.49 -6.99
CA LEU A 110 -12.66 15.27 -7.31
C LEU A 110 -12.14 15.89 -6.01
N LEU A 111 -10.89 15.58 -5.65
CA LEU A 111 -10.14 16.33 -4.63
C LEU A 111 -9.82 17.71 -5.22
N GLY A 112 -10.81 18.60 -5.23
CA GLY A 112 -10.65 19.92 -5.80
C GLY A 112 -11.96 20.69 -5.87
N GLY A 113 -12.26 21.46 -4.82
CA GLY A 113 -13.26 22.52 -4.85
C GLY A 113 -14.47 22.27 -3.94
N GLY A 114 -14.41 22.83 -2.73
CA GLY A 114 -15.57 22.93 -1.86
C GLY A 114 -15.19 22.78 -0.40
N ALA A 115 -14.81 23.88 0.25
CA ALA A 115 -14.77 23.97 1.69
C ALA A 115 -16.19 23.74 2.25
N SER A 116 -16.51 22.49 2.57
CA SER A 116 -17.63 22.15 3.45
C SER A 116 -17.05 21.71 4.79
N THR A 117 -17.06 22.63 5.74
CA THR A 117 -16.92 22.33 7.17
C THR A 117 -17.95 21.28 7.57
N GLY A 118 -17.53 20.02 7.75
CA GLY A 118 -18.38 18.96 8.30
C GLY A 118 -17.95 17.54 7.91
N THR A 119 -17.22 16.86 8.80
CA THR A 119 -17.15 15.39 9.05
C THR A 119 -16.98 14.37 7.90
N ASN A 120 -16.97 14.76 6.62
CA ASN A 120 -17.11 13.87 5.46
C ASN A 120 -15.92 13.84 4.49
N ASP A 121 -14.70 14.09 4.98
CA ASP A 121 -13.48 14.04 4.16
C ASP A 121 -12.82 12.66 4.10
N PHE A 122 -13.26 11.70 4.93
CA PHE A 122 -12.70 10.35 4.95
C PHE A 122 -13.49 9.40 4.04
N PRO A 123 -12.80 8.47 3.32
CA PRO A 123 -13.46 7.43 2.54
C PRO A 123 -14.47 6.62 3.36
N GLY A 124 -15.50 6.09 2.70
CA GLY A 124 -16.60 5.36 3.35
C GLY A 124 -16.16 4.09 4.09
N TRP A 125 -15.00 3.52 3.74
CA TRP A 125 -14.42 2.36 4.40
C TRP A 125 -13.68 2.70 5.71
N VAL A 126 -13.39 3.98 5.99
CA VAL A 126 -12.80 4.41 7.27
C VAL A 126 -13.90 4.44 8.33
N THR A 127 -13.84 3.50 9.27
CA THR A 127 -14.85 3.31 10.32
C THR A 127 -14.92 4.51 11.28
N PRO A 128 -16.06 4.74 11.95
CA PRO A 128 -16.19 5.80 12.95
C PRO A 128 -15.14 5.72 14.07
N THR A 129 -14.78 4.49 14.49
CA THR A 129 -13.73 4.25 15.49
C THR A 129 -12.36 4.72 14.98
N GLN A 130 -12.00 4.38 13.74
CA GLN A 130 -10.76 4.86 13.12
C GLN A 130 -10.76 6.38 12.97
N ARG A 131 -11.88 6.99 12.52
CA ARG A 131 -12.00 8.46 12.40
C ARG A 131 -11.80 9.16 13.74
N LYS A 132 -12.33 8.59 14.83
CA LYS A 132 -12.12 9.10 16.19
C LYS A 132 -10.64 9.06 16.57
N LEU A 133 -9.96 7.93 16.35
CA LEU A 133 -8.52 7.79 16.61
C LEU A 133 -7.68 8.75 15.76
N LEU A 134 -8.07 8.97 14.49
CA LEU A 134 -7.39 9.90 13.59
C LEU A 134 -7.54 11.36 14.02
N ALA A 135 -8.65 11.72 14.66
CA ALA A 135 -8.90 13.07 15.17
C ALA A 135 -8.33 13.32 16.58
N SER A 136 -8.06 12.26 17.35
CA SER A 136 -7.49 12.36 18.71
C SER A 136 -6.00 12.73 18.70
N ALA A 137 -5.57 13.50 19.71
CA ALA A 137 -4.16 13.71 19.96
C ALA A 137 -3.50 12.40 20.43
N PRO A 138 -2.20 12.15 20.14
CA PRO A 138 -1.53 10.91 20.57
C PRO A 138 -1.64 10.62 22.07
N ALA A 139 -1.64 11.65 22.92
CA ALA A 139 -1.75 11.54 24.38
C ALA A 139 -3.14 11.04 24.86
N ASP A 140 -4.19 11.21 24.07
CA ASP A 140 -5.56 10.81 24.43
C ASP A 140 -5.91 9.39 23.97
N ILE A 141 -5.02 8.76 23.21
CA ILE A 141 -5.22 7.43 22.65
C ILE A 141 -4.61 6.42 23.60
N LYS A 142 -5.37 5.39 23.96
CA LYS A 142 -4.85 4.24 24.72
C LYS A 142 -4.22 3.25 23.75
N PRO A 143 -2.88 3.08 23.71
CA PRO A 143 -2.25 2.12 22.82
C PRO A 143 -2.36 0.69 23.37
N ASP A 144 -2.32 -0.29 22.45
CA ASP A 144 -2.15 -1.71 22.79
C ASP A 144 -0.68 -2.02 23.07
N ILE A 145 0.23 -1.42 22.28
CA ILE A 145 1.68 -1.52 22.46
C ILE A 145 2.33 -0.15 22.41
N THR A 146 3.29 0.10 23.30
CA THR A 146 4.17 1.29 23.25
C THR A 146 5.61 0.92 22.92
N VAL A 147 6.19 1.59 21.92
CA VAL A 147 7.59 1.47 21.52
C VAL A 147 8.34 2.75 21.88
N ALA A 148 9.45 2.63 22.61
CA ALA A 148 10.28 3.79 22.96
C ALA A 148 11.76 3.40 23.10
N GLN A 149 12.64 4.10 22.40
CA GLN A 149 14.08 3.82 22.42
C GLN A 149 14.72 4.11 23.78
N ASP A 150 14.17 5.05 24.54
CA ASP A 150 14.60 5.43 25.89
C ASP A 150 14.28 4.38 26.97
N GLY A 151 13.54 3.31 26.62
CA GLY A 151 13.13 2.25 27.54
C GLY A 151 11.87 2.55 28.34
N SER A 152 11.19 3.68 28.09
CA SER A 152 9.92 4.03 28.73
C SER A 152 8.69 3.32 28.13
N GLY A 153 8.89 2.52 27.08
CA GLY A 153 7.88 1.69 26.42
C GLY A 153 8.05 0.20 26.70
N GLN A 154 7.16 -0.63 26.15
CA GLN A 154 7.24 -2.08 26.28
C GLN A 154 8.34 -2.68 25.39
N PHE A 155 8.62 -2.06 24.24
CA PHE A 155 9.67 -2.47 23.31
C PHE A 155 10.58 -1.30 22.94
N LYS A 156 11.83 -1.60 22.61
CA LYS A 156 12.79 -0.61 22.10
C LYS A 156 12.78 -0.47 20.58
N THR A 157 12.33 -1.51 19.87
CA THR A 157 12.28 -1.57 18.41
C THR A 157 10.84 -1.85 17.93
N ILE A 158 10.51 -1.38 16.74
CA ILE A 158 9.19 -1.60 16.13
C ILE A 158 9.08 -3.06 15.67
N ASN A 159 10.17 -3.66 15.17
CA ASN A 159 10.19 -5.06 14.78
C ASN A 159 9.88 -6.02 15.94
N ASP A 160 10.39 -5.76 17.15
CA ASP A 160 10.08 -6.61 18.31
C ASP A 160 8.63 -6.44 18.76
N ALA A 161 8.09 -5.22 18.68
CA ALA A 161 6.67 -4.96 18.93
C ALA A 161 5.78 -5.74 17.95
N ILE A 162 6.08 -5.69 16.64
CA ILE A 162 5.33 -6.44 15.61
C ILE A 162 5.39 -7.95 15.86
N LYS A 163 6.57 -8.49 16.19
CA LYS A 163 6.74 -9.93 16.47
C LYS A 163 5.95 -10.40 17.70
N SER A 164 5.68 -9.50 18.64
CA SER A 164 4.91 -9.84 19.86
C SER A 164 3.40 -9.97 19.62
N ILE A 165 2.91 -9.50 18.47
CA ILE A 165 1.48 -9.55 18.14
C ILE A 165 1.08 -11.00 17.86
N GLY A 166 0.19 -11.54 18.71
CA GLY A 166 -0.39 -12.87 18.53
C GLY A 166 -1.42 -12.92 17.39
N ALA A 167 -2.00 -14.10 17.15
CA ALA A 167 -3.02 -14.27 16.11
C ALA A 167 -4.38 -13.65 16.46
N ASN A 168 -4.67 -13.46 17.75
CA ASN A 168 -5.98 -13.01 18.25
C ASN A 168 -5.86 -11.64 18.92
N TYR A 169 -6.10 -10.57 18.16
CA TYR A 169 -6.15 -9.20 18.69
C TYR A 169 -7.36 -8.44 18.15
N LYS A 170 -7.65 -7.29 18.75
CA LYS A 170 -8.77 -6.43 18.35
C LYS A 170 -8.30 -5.40 17.32
N VAL A 171 -9.15 -5.13 16.33
CA VAL A 171 -8.91 -4.13 15.29
C VAL A 171 -9.69 -2.84 15.60
N PRO A 172 -9.09 -1.65 15.46
CA PRO A 172 -7.68 -1.40 15.13
C PRO A 172 -6.75 -1.75 16.30
N PHE A 173 -5.58 -2.28 15.99
CA PHE A 173 -4.51 -2.56 16.97
C PHE A 173 -3.50 -1.43 16.97
N VAL A 174 -3.43 -0.68 18.06
CA VAL A 174 -2.71 0.59 18.12
C VAL A 174 -1.32 0.39 18.70
N ILE A 175 -0.29 0.66 17.88
CA ILE A 175 1.10 0.75 18.28
C ILE A 175 1.49 2.23 18.35
N TYR A 176 1.71 2.71 19.57
CA TYR A 176 2.23 4.04 19.82
C TYR A 176 3.75 4.00 19.82
N ILE A 177 4.36 4.81 18.96
CA ILE A 177 5.80 4.88 18.74
C ILE A 177 6.22 6.28 19.21
N LYS A 178 6.98 6.33 20.30
CA LYS A 178 7.42 7.61 20.86
C LYS A 178 8.45 8.30 19.96
N ALA A 179 8.65 9.59 20.21
CA ALA A 179 9.69 10.37 19.57
C ALA A 179 11.06 9.65 19.59
N GLY A 180 11.68 9.56 18.42
CA GLY A 180 12.88 8.77 18.19
C GLY A 180 13.16 8.57 16.71
N VAL A 181 14.39 8.16 16.41
CA VAL A 181 14.83 7.79 15.06
C VAL A 181 15.12 6.30 15.05
N TYR A 182 14.20 5.55 14.47
CA TYR A 182 14.19 4.09 14.42
C TYR A 182 14.90 3.62 13.15
N ASN A 183 16.18 3.29 13.26
CA ASN A 183 16.96 2.75 12.14
C ASN A 183 16.73 1.25 12.01
N GLU A 184 15.67 0.88 11.31
CA GLU A 184 15.27 -0.50 11.09
C GLU A 184 14.44 -0.65 9.81
N GLN A 185 14.56 -1.82 9.17
CA GLN A 185 13.63 -2.20 8.10
C GLN A 185 12.39 -2.83 8.72
N VAL A 186 11.22 -2.27 8.40
CA VAL A 186 9.94 -2.72 8.96
C VAL A 186 9.06 -3.30 7.87
N ILE A 187 8.63 -4.55 8.05
CA ILE A 187 7.72 -5.23 7.12
C ILE A 187 6.45 -5.65 7.87
N ILE A 188 5.32 -5.04 7.53
CA ILE A 188 4.01 -5.41 8.08
C ILE A 188 3.37 -6.42 7.12
N ARG A 189 3.41 -7.69 7.50
CA ARG A 189 2.92 -8.79 6.65
C ARG A 189 1.40 -8.86 6.59
N ASN A 190 0.87 -9.50 5.56
CA ASN A 190 -0.56 -9.55 5.21
C ASN A 190 -1.44 -10.11 6.34
N GLU A 191 -0.89 -10.94 7.24
CA GLU A 191 -1.63 -11.53 8.36
C GLU A 191 -1.97 -10.52 9.46
N LEU A 192 -1.27 -9.38 9.50
CA LEU A 192 -1.43 -8.35 10.53
C LEU A 192 -2.50 -7.31 10.14
N VAL A 193 -3.74 -7.76 9.97
CA VAL A 193 -4.87 -6.90 9.57
C VAL A 193 -5.15 -5.79 10.59
N GLY A 194 -5.23 -4.54 10.13
CA GLY A 194 -5.75 -3.43 10.94
C GLY A 194 -4.78 -2.87 11.97
N ILE A 195 -3.47 -3.01 11.75
CA ILE A 195 -2.44 -2.35 12.57
C ILE A 195 -2.48 -0.84 12.35
N MET A 196 -2.39 -0.08 13.43
CA MET A 196 -2.30 1.38 13.42
C MET A 196 -1.02 1.85 14.11
N PHE A 197 -0.17 2.57 13.39
CA PHE A 197 0.98 3.27 13.96
C PHE A 197 0.62 4.71 14.28
N ILE A 198 0.99 5.15 15.48
CA ILE A 198 0.81 6.54 15.93
C ILE A 198 2.13 7.05 16.48
N GLY A 199 2.62 8.17 15.95
CA GLY A 199 3.83 8.83 16.42
C GLY A 199 3.58 10.09 17.24
N ASP A 200 4.66 10.68 17.75
CA ASP A 200 4.70 12.00 18.40
C ASP A 200 4.85 13.17 17.41
N GLY A 201 4.46 12.95 16.15
CA GLY A 201 4.60 13.90 15.05
C GLY A 201 5.64 13.44 14.04
N PRO A 202 5.42 13.75 12.74
CA PRO A 202 6.23 13.18 11.67
C PRO A 202 7.70 13.63 11.65
N ASN A 203 8.03 14.76 12.30
CA ASN A 203 9.41 15.20 12.49
C ASN A 203 10.09 14.53 13.70
N ASN A 204 9.30 14.11 14.69
CA ASN A 204 9.79 13.60 15.96
C ASN A 204 9.90 12.09 15.98
N THR A 205 9.01 11.39 15.26
CA THR A 205 8.96 9.92 15.21
C THR A 205 9.21 9.47 13.78
N ARG A 206 10.42 8.95 13.52
CA ARG A 206 10.87 8.60 12.16
C ARG A 206 11.41 7.20 12.08
N ILE A 207 10.98 6.45 11.07
CA ILE A 207 11.60 5.18 10.67
C ILE A 207 12.56 5.48 9.52
N THR A 208 13.82 5.08 9.68
CA THR A 208 14.90 5.37 8.73
C THR A 208 15.61 4.10 8.30
N GLY A 209 16.13 4.12 7.09
CA GLY A 209 16.96 3.07 6.51
C GLY A 209 17.87 3.65 5.42
N ASN A 210 18.74 2.81 4.87
CA ASN A 210 19.71 3.20 3.85
C ASN A 210 19.97 2.10 2.81
N LYS A 211 19.11 1.09 2.73
CA LYS A 211 19.23 0.02 1.72
C LYS A 211 18.97 0.58 0.33
N ASN A 212 19.81 0.19 -0.63
CA ASN A 212 19.78 0.70 -2.00
C ASN A 212 20.29 -0.34 -3.01
N TYR A 213 20.00 -0.10 -4.29
CA TYR A 213 20.34 -1.04 -5.36
C TYR A 213 21.85 -1.22 -5.54
N ARG A 214 22.60 -0.12 -5.49
CA ARG A 214 24.05 -0.09 -5.69
C ARG A 214 24.82 -0.99 -4.71
N ASP A 215 24.36 -1.07 -3.46
CA ASP A 215 24.96 -1.92 -2.43
C ASP A 215 24.57 -3.41 -2.56
N GLY A 216 23.95 -3.79 -3.68
CA GLY A 216 23.61 -5.18 -4.00
C GLY A 216 22.25 -5.63 -3.45
N PHE A 217 21.47 -4.74 -2.84
CA PHE A 217 20.06 -5.02 -2.53
C PHE A 217 19.23 -4.93 -3.81
N GLN A 218 18.22 -5.78 -3.98
CA GLN A 218 17.29 -5.58 -5.09
C GLN A 218 16.21 -4.58 -4.68
N THR A 219 15.59 -3.92 -5.66
CA THR A 219 14.62 -2.83 -5.49
C THR A 219 13.53 -3.13 -4.45
N GLN A 220 13.03 -4.36 -4.38
CA GLN A 220 12.00 -4.77 -3.40
C GLN A 220 12.49 -5.00 -1.97
N ASP A 221 13.81 -5.14 -1.77
CA ASP A 221 14.45 -5.30 -0.47
C ASP A 221 14.98 -3.96 0.07
N THR A 222 14.90 -2.91 -0.76
CA THR A 222 15.25 -1.52 -0.41
C THR A 222 14.23 -0.77 0.44
N PRO A 223 12.90 -1.09 0.44
CA PRO A 223 11.95 -0.33 1.23
C PRO A 223 12.35 -0.30 2.70
N THR A 224 12.46 0.91 3.26
CA THR A 224 12.66 1.07 4.70
C THR A 224 11.43 0.56 5.44
N VAL A 225 10.25 0.88 4.93
CA VAL A 225 8.99 0.29 5.39
C VAL A 225 8.24 -0.32 4.23
N ALA A 226 7.78 -1.56 4.41
CA ALA A 226 6.89 -2.26 3.49
C ALA A 226 5.60 -2.66 4.22
N VAL A 227 4.46 -2.15 3.76
CA VAL A 227 3.14 -2.44 4.33
C VAL A 227 2.35 -3.30 3.37
N LEU A 228 2.12 -4.56 3.75
CA LEU A 228 1.33 -5.54 3.00
C LEU A 228 -0.03 -5.83 3.67
N ALA A 229 -0.20 -5.35 4.91
CA ALA A 229 -1.32 -5.73 5.76
C ALA A 229 -2.56 -4.86 5.52
N PRO A 230 -3.73 -5.44 5.21
CA PRO A 230 -4.95 -4.67 4.94
C PRO A 230 -5.39 -3.84 6.14
N GLY A 231 -5.98 -2.67 5.88
CA GLY A 231 -6.49 -1.77 6.92
C GLY A 231 -5.40 -1.07 7.73
N PHE A 232 -4.16 -1.05 7.23
CA PHE A 232 -3.05 -0.38 7.92
C PHE A 232 -3.28 1.12 8.03
N ILE A 233 -2.99 1.69 9.19
CA ILE A 233 -3.07 3.14 9.40
C ILE A 233 -1.75 3.65 9.93
N ALA A 234 -1.23 4.74 9.37
CA ALA A 234 -0.18 5.52 9.99
C ALA A 234 -0.67 6.94 10.28
N LYS A 235 -0.39 7.42 11.49
CA LYS A 235 -0.69 8.76 11.94
C LYS A 235 0.54 9.38 12.59
N ASP A 236 0.85 10.63 12.23
CA ASP A 236 1.90 11.41 12.88
C ASP A 236 3.30 10.76 12.79
N MET A 237 3.59 10.08 11.66
CA MET A 237 4.83 9.32 11.44
C MET A 237 5.66 9.88 10.28
N GLY A 238 6.98 9.85 10.42
CA GLY A 238 7.91 10.08 9.32
C GLY A 238 8.55 8.78 8.83
N PHE A 239 8.72 8.65 7.52
CA PHE A 239 9.35 7.52 6.86
C PHE A 239 10.44 8.04 5.94
N GLU A 240 11.63 7.48 6.04
CA GLU A 240 12.73 7.93 5.19
C GLU A 240 13.69 6.85 4.74
N ASN A 241 14.32 7.08 3.59
CA ASN A 241 15.47 6.32 3.16
C ASN A 241 16.61 7.28 2.78
N THR A 242 17.74 7.12 3.47
CA THR A 242 18.89 8.03 3.48
C THR A 242 20.03 7.59 2.55
N ALA A 243 19.81 6.58 1.71
CA ALA A 243 20.86 6.03 0.84
C ALA A 243 21.49 7.02 -0.16
N GLY A 244 20.82 8.15 -0.45
CA GLY A 244 21.34 9.16 -1.36
C GLY A 244 20.97 8.93 -2.83
N PRO A 245 21.21 9.92 -3.71
CA PRO A 245 20.85 9.84 -5.13
C PRO A 245 21.74 8.83 -5.87
N GLU A 246 22.94 8.56 -5.37
CA GLU A 246 23.87 7.61 -5.99
C GLU A 246 23.53 6.13 -5.69
N GLY A 247 22.55 5.87 -4.82
CA GLY A 247 22.12 4.52 -4.47
C GLY A 247 21.35 3.82 -5.59
N PHE A 248 20.75 4.58 -6.52
CA PHE A 248 19.78 4.16 -7.55
C PHE A 248 18.60 3.35 -6.97
N GLN A 249 17.35 3.76 -7.21
CA GLN A 249 16.12 3.22 -6.60
C GLN A 249 16.15 3.13 -5.06
N VAL A 250 15.54 4.12 -4.40
CA VAL A 250 15.63 4.32 -2.95
C VAL A 250 14.22 4.44 -2.38
N VAL A 251 13.58 3.29 -2.17
CA VAL A 251 12.20 3.27 -1.67
C VAL A 251 12.21 3.54 -0.16
N ALA A 252 11.59 4.64 0.26
CA ALA A 252 11.37 4.90 1.68
C ALA A 252 10.16 4.10 2.18
N PHE A 253 9.10 4.07 1.38
CA PHE A 253 7.84 3.45 1.76
C PHE A 253 7.19 2.72 0.59
N LEU A 254 6.98 1.40 0.75
CA LEU A 254 6.21 0.57 -0.17
C LEU A 254 4.90 0.18 0.50
N THR A 255 3.78 0.38 -0.19
CA THR A 255 2.47 -0.06 0.30
C THR A 255 1.70 -0.84 -0.74
N GLN A 256 1.34 -2.05 -0.33
CA GLN A 256 0.47 -3.00 -1.01
C GLN A 256 -0.67 -3.37 -0.04
N SER A 257 -1.26 -2.36 0.59
CA SER A 257 -2.27 -2.51 1.64
C SER A 257 -3.61 -1.93 1.19
N ASP A 258 -4.62 -2.80 1.09
CA ASP A 258 -5.99 -2.39 0.81
C ASP A 258 -6.60 -1.71 2.02
N TYR A 259 -7.38 -0.66 1.79
CA TYR A 259 -7.98 0.18 2.83
C TYR A 259 -6.94 0.80 3.78
N SER A 260 -5.79 1.25 3.26
CA SER A 260 -4.76 1.90 4.09
C SER A 260 -4.94 3.41 4.22
N VAL A 261 -4.69 3.96 5.41
CA VAL A 261 -4.76 5.41 5.70
C VAL A 261 -3.41 5.94 6.15
N TYR A 262 -3.00 7.06 5.57
CA TYR A 262 -1.83 7.83 5.98
C TYR A 262 -2.30 9.24 6.34
N TYR A 263 -2.15 9.62 7.62
CA TYR A 263 -2.64 10.88 8.15
C TYR A 263 -1.50 11.66 8.81
N ASN A 264 -1.24 12.90 8.38
CA ASN A 264 -0.14 13.71 8.89
C ASN A 264 1.21 12.97 8.89
N CYS A 265 1.50 12.27 7.78
CA CYS A 265 2.72 11.51 7.60
C CYS A 265 3.71 12.25 6.69
N GLN A 266 5.00 12.03 6.89
CA GLN A 266 6.02 12.55 5.99
C GLN A 266 6.81 11.42 5.35
N PHE A 267 7.03 11.51 4.05
CA PHE A 267 7.81 10.57 3.27
C PHE A 267 9.00 11.31 2.66
N HIS A 268 10.21 10.93 3.07
CA HIS A 268 11.45 11.59 2.66
C HIS A 268 12.38 10.59 1.98
N GLY A 269 12.89 10.92 0.80
CA GLY A 269 13.80 10.03 0.11
C GLY A 269 14.31 10.63 -1.19
N TYR A 270 14.70 9.76 -2.11
CA TYR A 270 15.21 10.14 -3.43
C TYR A 270 14.28 9.58 -4.51
N GLN A 271 14.83 8.92 -5.54
CA GLN A 271 14.04 8.22 -6.54
C GLN A 271 13.19 7.12 -5.87
N ASP A 272 11.90 7.06 -6.22
CA ASP A 272 10.93 6.08 -5.71
C ASP A 272 10.59 6.18 -4.21
N THR A 273 10.68 7.39 -3.62
CA THR A 273 10.41 7.65 -2.18
C THR A 273 9.14 6.98 -1.66
N LEU A 274 8.02 7.12 -2.38
CA LEU A 274 6.75 6.46 -2.06
C LEU A 274 6.33 5.57 -3.23
N CYS A 275 6.13 4.28 -2.96
CA CYS A 275 5.71 3.27 -3.93
C CYS A 275 4.33 2.71 -3.53
N PRO A 276 3.23 3.32 -4.01
CA PRO A 276 1.88 2.81 -3.83
C PRO A 276 1.60 1.67 -4.81
N LEU A 277 2.06 0.47 -4.46
CA LEU A 277 2.10 -0.67 -5.38
C LEU A 277 0.71 -1.17 -5.80
N ALA A 278 -0.22 -1.33 -4.86
CA ALA A 278 -1.56 -1.85 -5.17
C ALA A 278 -2.61 -1.45 -4.14
N TYR A 279 -3.88 -1.63 -4.53
CA TYR A 279 -5.09 -1.47 -3.73
C TYR A 279 -5.45 -0.03 -3.32
N ARG A 280 -6.53 0.11 -2.53
CA ARG A 280 -7.10 1.40 -2.13
C ARG A 280 -6.34 2.00 -0.97
N GLN A 281 -5.87 3.23 -1.15
CA GLN A 281 -5.05 3.95 -0.18
C GLN A 281 -5.54 5.39 -0.06
N PHE A 282 -5.47 5.97 1.13
CA PHE A 282 -5.90 7.34 1.40
C PHE A 282 -4.81 8.12 2.14
N TYR A 283 -4.39 9.25 1.55
CA TYR A 283 -3.37 10.13 2.12
C TYR A 283 -4.00 11.48 2.45
N ARG A 284 -3.82 11.95 3.68
CA ARG A 284 -4.30 13.26 4.13
C ARG A 284 -3.26 13.94 4.99
N ASP A 285 -3.10 15.24 4.78
CA ASP A 285 -2.14 16.09 5.49
C ASP A 285 -0.69 15.55 5.41
N CYS A 286 -0.38 14.80 4.34
CA CYS A 286 0.92 14.17 4.16
C CYS A 286 1.86 15.05 3.31
N VAL A 287 3.16 14.97 3.59
CA VAL A 287 4.20 15.62 2.78
C VAL A 287 5.08 14.55 2.15
N ILE A 288 5.26 14.61 0.84
CA ILE A 288 6.19 13.74 0.10
C ILE A 288 7.30 14.66 -0.43
N SER A 289 8.52 14.46 0.05
CA SER A 289 9.66 15.30 -0.30
C SER A 289 10.71 14.52 -1.09
N VAL A 290 11.13 15.10 -2.21
CA VAL A 290 12.26 14.66 -3.03
C VAL A 290 13.23 15.84 -3.24
N PRO A 291 14.56 15.63 -3.29
CA PRO A 291 15.51 16.70 -3.56
C PRO A 291 15.24 17.39 -4.89
N SER A 292 15.30 18.72 -4.89
CA SER A 292 15.00 19.59 -6.05
C SER A 292 15.91 19.38 -7.27
N THR A 293 17.01 18.64 -7.14
CA THR A 293 17.93 18.30 -8.23
C THR A 293 17.48 17.11 -9.08
N LEU A 294 16.43 16.38 -8.67
CA LEU A 294 15.83 15.27 -9.40
C LEU A 294 14.50 15.74 -10.01
N SER A 295 14.57 16.52 -11.10
CA SER A 295 13.41 17.08 -11.81
C SER A 295 12.59 16.06 -12.62
N SER A 296 12.84 14.76 -12.45
CA SER A 296 11.97 13.70 -12.95
C SER A 296 11.39 12.94 -11.76
N VAL A 297 10.24 13.41 -11.25
CA VAL A 297 9.32 12.54 -10.53
C VAL A 297 8.83 11.52 -11.55
N SER A 298 9.60 10.45 -11.75
CA SER A 298 9.02 9.20 -12.20
C SER A 298 8.32 8.66 -10.97
N LEU A 299 7.04 9.01 -10.79
CA LEU A 299 6.13 7.99 -10.29
C LEU A 299 6.34 6.84 -11.27
N ALA A 300 7.03 5.77 -10.86
CA ALA A 300 7.06 4.55 -11.66
C ALA A 300 5.61 4.32 -12.13
N PRO A 301 5.35 4.18 -13.43
CA PRO A 301 4.01 4.26 -13.99
C PRO A 301 3.24 2.98 -13.65
N PHE A 302 2.91 2.76 -12.39
CA PHE A 302 1.99 1.71 -11.93
C PHE A 302 0.55 2.21 -11.84
N SER A 303 0.24 3.24 -12.64
CA SER A 303 -1.11 3.66 -12.93
C SER A 303 -1.18 4.04 -14.41
N ARG A 304 -1.24 3.03 -15.28
CA ARG A 304 -1.97 3.21 -16.52
C ARG A 304 -3.44 3.03 -16.20
N THR A 305 -4.10 4.13 -15.81
CA THR A 305 -5.51 4.27 -16.14
C THR A 305 -5.63 4.15 -17.66
N ALA A 306 -6.13 3.02 -18.16
CA ALA A 306 -6.56 2.89 -19.54
C ALA A 306 -7.88 3.70 -19.74
N PRO A 307 -8.12 4.25 -20.94
CA PRO A 307 -9.10 5.31 -21.21
C PRO A 307 -10.59 4.94 -21.04
#